data_AF-A0A0D6LY64-F1
#
_entry.id   AF-A0A0D6LY64-F1
#
_cell.length_a   1.000
_cell.length_b   1.000
_cell.length_c   1.000
_cell.angle_alpha   90.00
_cell.angle_beta   90.00
_cell.angle_gamma   90.00
#
_symmetry.space_group_name_H-M   'P 1'
#
loop_
_entity.id
_entity.type
_entity.pdbx_description
1 polymer ?
#
loop_
_entity_poly.entity_id
_entity_poly.type
_entity_poly.pdbx_seq_one_letter_code
_entity_poly.pdbx_strand_id
1 'polypeptide(L)'
;MEEAKNMALLFFMDHLMQKNGRRTIHDLSCQFGARGFSEEMRNAVGTTQEGLTEFLQQHPSLFTLEGDQVILNGFGDITAKNNPLLQSASRNRDYEKEAVEFFVMKLTKFGPELQVCVLDVFC
;
A
#
# COMPACT_ATOMS: atom_id res chain seq x y z
N MET A 1 14.25 13.02 4.69
CA MET A 1 14.38 11.95 5.73
C MET A 1 13.11 11.13 5.85
N GLU A 2 11.95 11.76 5.81
CA GLU A 2 10.64 11.08 5.85
C GLU A 2 10.38 10.17 4.64
N GLU A 3 10.82 10.56 3.44
CA GLU A 3 10.72 9.71 2.24
C GLU A 3 11.47 8.39 2.39
N ALA A 4 12.69 8.41 2.96
CA ALA A 4 13.47 7.19 3.20
C ALA A 4 12.81 6.27 4.24
N LYS A 5 12.18 6.86 5.27
CA LYS A 5 11.35 6.10 6.23
C LYS A 5 10.18 5.44 5.51
N ASN A 6 9.45 6.18 4.68
CA ASN A 6 8.31 5.66 3.92
C ASN A 6 8.73 4.54 2.96
N MET A 7 9.86 4.69 2.27
CA MET A 7 10.42 3.63 1.42
C MET A 7 10.77 2.39 2.24
N ALA A 8 11.38 2.54 3.42
CA ALA A 8 11.68 1.43 4.31
C ALA A 8 10.42 0.70 4.81
N LEU A 9 9.37 1.46 5.18
CA LEU A 9 8.07 0.89 5.56
C LEU A 9 7.49 0.04 4.42
N LEU A 10 7.46 0.58 3.19
CA LEU A 10 6.97 -0.14 2.01
C LEU A 10 7.78 -1.41 1.73
N PHE A 11 9.10 -1.34 1.89
CA PHE A 11 9.98 -2.48 1.69
C PHE A 11 9.68 -3.63 2.67
N PHE A 12 9.47 -3.31 3.95
CA PHE A 12 9.11 -4.31 4.95
C PHE A 12 7.69 -4.84 4.77
N MET A 13 6.73 -3.98 4.38
CA MET A 13 5.38 -4.41 4.05
C MET A 13 5.39 -5.44 2.91
N ASP A 14 6.09 -5.15 1.80
CA ASP A 14 6.20 -6.08 0.67
C ASP A 14 6.82 -7.43 1.09
N HIS A 15 7.91 -7.38 1.85
CA HIS A 15 8.56 -8.58 2.38
C HIS A 15 7.67 -9.40 3.32
N LEU A 16 6.88 -8.74 4.17
CA LEU A 16 5.92 -9.40 5.06
C LEU A 16 4.75 -9.98 4.26
N MET A 17 4.27 -9.27 3.25
CA MET A 17 3.17 -9.73 2.39
C MET A 17 3.51 -11.01 1.62
N GLN A 18 4.76 -11.14 1.16
CA GLN A 18 5.25 -12.37 0.52
C GLN A 18 5.28 -13.58 1.47
N LYS A 19 5.29 -13.37 2.80
CA LYS A 19 5.42 -14.40 3.85
C LYS A 19 4.20 -14.45 4.77
N ASN A 20 3.00 -14.46 4.19
CA ASN A 20 1.73 -14.59 4.92
C ASN A 20 1.51 -13.50 6.00
N GLY A 21 2.15 -12.34 5.87
CA GLY A 21 1.98 -11.22 6.79
C GLY A 21 2.71 -11.37 8.12
N ARG A 22 3.66 -12.31 8.28
CA ARG A 22 4.43 -12.47 9.53
C ARG A 22 5.89 -12.88 9.28
N ARG A 23 6.81 -12.31 10.07
CA ARG A 23 8.26 -12.62 10.04
C ARG A 23 8.88 -12.40 11.41
N THR A 24 10.09 -12.90 11.62
CA THR A 24 10.89 -12.54 12.80
C THR A 24 11.69 -11.27 12.56
N ILE A 25 11.99 -10.55 13.63
CA ILE A 25 12.84 -9.36 13.64
C ILE A 25 14.25 -9.71 13.13
N HIS A 26 14.77 -10.89 13.48
CA HIS A 26 16.05 -11.39 12.98
C HIS A 26 16.06 -11.51 11.45
N ASP A 27 15.01 -12.11 10.86
CA ASP A 27 14.89 -12.27 9.42
C ASP A 27 14.81 -10.93 8.68
N LEU A 28 14.11 -9.95 9.25
CA LEU A 28 14.00 -8.60 8.69
C LEU A 28 15.34 -7.87 8.79
N SER A 29 16.07 -8.04 9.89
CA SER A 29 17.41 -7.47 10.07
C SER A 29 18.41 -8.02 9.05
N CYS A 30 18.26 -9.28 8.62
CA CYS A 30 19.05 -9.83 7.51
C CYS A 30 18.76 -9.14 6.16
N GLN A 31 17.59 -8.52 5.97
CA GLN A 31 17.22 -7.83 4.72
C GLN A 31 17.90 -6.46 4.57
N PHE A 32 18.58 -5.95 5.60
CA PHE A 32 19.37 -4.72 5.46
C PHE A 32 20.49 -4.80 4.42
N GLY A 33 20.93 -6.01 4.05
CA GLY A 33 21.89 -6.25 2.98
C GLY A 33 21.25 -6.62 1.64
N ALA A 34 19.92 -6.63 1.53
CA ALA A 34 19.23 -7.02 0.32
C ALA A 34 19.43 -6.00 -0.81
N ARG A 35 19.46 -6.50 -2.04
CA ARG A 35 19.63 -5.69 -3.26
C ARG A 35 18.35 -4.88 -3.51
N GLY A 36 18.24 -3.73 -2.85
CA GLY A 36 17.04 -2.89 -2.83
C GLY A 36 16.85 -2.09 -1.55
N PHE A 37 17.62 -2.38 -0.49
CA PHE A 37 17.63 -1.60 0.73
C PHE A 37 18.74 -0.53 0.65
N SER A 38 18.36 0.74 0.41
CA SER A 38 19.33 1.83 0.25
C SER A 38 19.97 2.23 1.58
N GLU A 39 21.14 2.87 1.52
CA GLU A 39 21.78 3.45 2.71
C GLU A 39 20.88 4.46 3.42
N GLU A 40 20.05 5.19 2.68
CA GLU A 40 19.11 6.16 3.24
C GLU A 40 18.01 5.48 4.05
N MET A 41 17.46 4.36 3.55
CA MET A 41 16.51 3.52 4.28
C MET A 41 17.16 2.96 5.55
N ARG A 42 18.42 2.52 5.45
CA ARG A 42 19.18 1.99 6.59
C ARG A 42 19.44 3.04 7.66
N ASN A 43 19.79 4.26 7.26
CA ASN A 43 19.94 5.38 8.18
C ASN A 43 18.61 5.81 8.82
N ALA A 44 17.49 5.58 8.13
CA ALA A 44 16.16 5.94 8.61
C ALA A 44 15.57 4.95 9.64
N VAL A 45 15.86 3.65 9.47
CA VAL A 45 15.37 2.55 10.33
C VAL A 45 16.35 2.22 11.46
N GLY A 46 17.64 2.47 11.23
CA GLY A 46 18.71 1.97 12.07
C GLY A 46 19.38 0.73 11.47
N THR A 47 20.65 0.54 11.78
CA THR A 47 21.49 -0.56 11.26
C THR A 47 21.44 -1.81 12.15
N THR A 48 20.79 -1.71 13.32
CA THR A 48 20.76 -2.74 14.36
C THR A 48 19.37 -3.36 14.49
N GLN A 49 19.32 -4.57 15.07
CA GLN A 49 18.07 -5.28 15.36
C GLN A 49 17.17 -4.49 16.34
N GLU A 50 17.79 -3.86 17.33
CA GLU A 50 17.09 -3.00 18.30
C GLU A 50 16.49 -1.78 17.60
N GLY A 51 17.26 -1.11 16.74
CA GLY A 51 16.78 0.05 15.97
C GLY A 51 15.61 -0.31 15.04
N LEU A 52 15.67 -1.48 14.39
CA LEU A 52 14.54 -1.99 13.61
C LEU A 52 13.29 -2.19 14.47
N THR A 53 13.45 -2.78 15.65
CA THR A 53 12.35 -3.03 16.57
C THR A 53 11.71 -1.73 17.01
N GLU A 54 12.51 -0.75 17.43
CA GLU A 54 12.04 0.59 17.80
C GLU A 54 11.34 1.28 16.61
N PHE A 55 11.90 1.19 15.40
CA PHE A 55 11.31 1.75 14.20
C PHE A 55 9.93 1.16 13.89
N LEU A 56 9.79 -0.17 14.00
CA LEU A 56 8.50 -0.83 13.78
C LEU A 56 7.49 -0.51 14.90
N GLN A 57 7.95 -0.36 16.15
CA GLN A 57 7.11 0.07 17.29
C GLN A 57 6.60 1.50 17.13
N GLN A 58 7.31 2.37 16.41
CA GLN A 58 6.82 3.73 16.09
C GLN A 58 5.60 3.71 15.15
N HIS A 59 5.33 2.57 14.49
CA HIS A 59 4.24 2.43 13.52
C HIS A 59 3.27 1.28 13.88
N PRO A 60 2.58 1.34 15.04
CA PRO A 60 1.68 0.28 15.50
C PRO A 60 0.44 0.13 14.61
N SER A 61 0.11 1.13 13.79
CA SER A 61 -0.97 1.06 12.81
C SER A 61 -0.68 0.09 11.67
N LEU A 62 0.60 -0.15 11.36
CA LEU A 62 1.04 -1.02 10.27
C LEU A 62 1.55 -2.36 10.79
N PHE A 63 2.30 -2.35 11.90
CA PHE A 63 2.96 -3.54 12.42
C PHE A 63 2.57 -3.79 13.88
N THR A 64 2.28 -5.04 14.20
CA THR A 64 2.18 -5.53 15.57
C THR A 64 3.42 -6.36 15.87
N LEU A 65 4.06 -6.09 17.01
CA LEU A 65 5.22 -6.82 17.47
C LEU A 65 4.82 -7.74 18.63
N GLU A 66 4.97 -9.04 18.42
CA GLU A 66 4.80 -10.08 19.45
C GLU A 66 6.16 -10.71 19.76
N GLY A 67 6.88 -10.13 20.72
CA GLY A 67 8.23 -10.57 21.08
C GLY A 67 9.21 -10.34 19.92
N ASP A 68 9.72 -11.43 19.33
CA ASP A 68 10.61 -11.38 18.17
C ASP A 68 9.85 -11.50 16.83
N GLN A 69 8.51 -11.66 16.85
CA GLN A 69 7.70 -11.71 15.63
C GLN A 69 7.08 -10.35 15.30
N VAL A 70 7.15 -10.00 14.02
CA VAL A 70 6.50 -8.86 13.39
C VAL A 70 5.33 -9.39 12.57
N ILE A 71 4.14 -8.86 12.84
CA ILE A 71 2.90 -9.18 12.17
C ILE A 71 2.43 -7.93 11.44
N LEU A 72 2.09 -8.06 10.17
CA LEU A 72 1.52 -6.98 9.38
C LEU A 72 0.01 -6.87 9.70
N ASN A 73 -0.39 -5.71 10.22
CA ASN A 73 -1.78 -5.43 10.53
C ASN A 73 -2.59 -5.25 9.24
N GLY A 74 -3.79 -5.84 9.20
CA GLY A 74 -4.67 -5.79 8.03
C GLY A 74 -4.28 -6.72 6.88
N PHE A 75 -3.30 -7.63 7.03
CA PHE A 75 -2.96 -8.62 5.99
C PHE A 75 -4.16 -9.50 5.59
N GLY A 76 -5.04 -9.83 6.53
CA GLY A 76 -6.31 -10.53 6.28
C GLY A 76 -7.32 -9.69 5.50
N ASP A 77 -7.37 -8.38 5.72
CA ASP A 77 -8.26 -7.45 5.02
C ASP A 77 -7.75 -7.09 3.60
N ILE A 78 -6.43 -7.10 3.39
CA ILE A 78 -5.79 -6.88 2.08
C ILE A 78 -6.09 -8.02 1.10
N THR A 79 -6.15 -9.26 1.61
CA THR A 79 -6.60 -10.42 0.82
C THR A 79 -8.13 -10.47 0.70
N ALA A 80 -8.86 -9.85 1.65
CA ALA A 80 -10.31 -9.73 1.65
C ALA A 80 -10.84 -8.43 1.01
N LYS A 81 -10.46 -8.14 -0.25
CA LYS A 81 -11.22 -7.34 -1.24
C LYS A 81 -11.73 -5.92 -0.86
N ASN A 82 -11.50 -5.36 0.32
CA ASN A 82 -12.27 -4.20 0.81
C ASN A 82 -11.47 -3.17 1.62
N ASN A 83 -10.18 -2.96 1.36
CA ASN A 83 -9.43 -1.90 2.05
C ASN A 83 -8.93 -0.79 1.08
N PRO A 84 -9.57 0.41 1.07
CA PRO A 84 -9.28 1.50 0.11
C PRO A 84 -7.85 2.06 0.17
N LEU A 85 -7.15 1.88 1.30
CA LEU A 85 -5.81 2.46 1.51
C LEU A 85 -4.68 1.69 0.83
N LEU A 86 -4.84 0.37 0.64
CA LEU A 86 -3.82 -0.50 0.01
C LEU A 86 -3.98 -0.69 -1.50
N GLN A 87 -5.07 -0.19 -2.09
CA GLN A 87 -5.26 -0.11 -3.54
C GLN A 87 -4.24 0.83 -4.22
N SER A 88 -3.50 1.61 -3.43
CA SER A 88 -2.46 2.53 -3.91
C SER A 88 -1.08 1.89 -4.09
N ALA A 89 -0.75 0.84 -3.32
CA ALA A 89 0.57 0.22 -3.30
C ALA A 89 0.65 -1.05 -4.17
N SER A 90 -0.43 -1.81 -4.30
CA SER A 90 -0.54 -2.89 -5.29
C SER A 90 -1.00 -2.31 -6.61
N ARG A 91 -0.04 -1.98 -7.47
CA ARG A 91 -0.27 -1.58 -8.87
C ARG A 91 -0.82 -2.75 -9.69
N ASN A 92 -2.10 -3.05 -9.48
CA ASN A 92 -3.00 -3.37 -10.57
C ASN A 92 -4.25 -2.52 -10.36
N ARG A 93 -4.07 -1.19 -10.44
CA ARG A 93 -5.19 -0.29 -10.69
C ARG A 93 -5.71 -0.66 -12.07
N ASP A 94 -6.80 -1.41 -12.12
CA ASP A 94 -7.59 -1.57 -13.33
C ASP A 94 -8.15 -0.19 -13.70
N TYR A 95 -7.32 0.64 -14.34
CA TYR A 95 -7.70 1.96 -14.87
C TYR A 95 -8.94 1.86 -15.77
N GLU A 96 -9.12 0.72 -16.44
CA GLU A 96 -10.32 0.42 -17.20
C GLU A 96 -11.56 0.38 -16.31
N LYS A 97 -11.51 -0.27 -15.15
CA LYS A 97 -12.67 -0.40 -14.27
C LYS A 97 -13.01 0.93 -13.61
N GLU A 98 -12.00 1.69 -13.18
CA GLU A 98 -12.19 3.03 -12.61
C GLU A 98 -12.71 4.02 -13.67
N ALA A 99 -12.22 3.95 -14.91
CA ALA A 99 -12.75 4.74 -16.02
C ALA A 99 -14.22 4.39 -16.32
N VAL A 100 -14.56 3.10 -16.36
CA VAL A 100 -15.95 2.66 -16.56
C VAL A 100 -16.85 3.13 -15.43
N GLU A 101 -16.45 2.98 -14.16
CA GLU A 101 -17.23 3.45 -13.02
C GLU A 101 -17.37 4.99 -13.01
N PHE A 102 -16.35 5.72 -13.42
CA PHE A 102 -16.41 7.17 -13.59
C PHE A 102 -17.41 7.57 -14.68
N PHE A 103 -17.36 6.92 -15.84
CA PHE A 103 -18.31 7.17 -16.94
C PHE A 103 -19.74 6.76 -16.56
N VAL A 104 -19.94 5.63 -15.90
CA VAL A 104 -21.26 5.19 -15.42
C VAL A 104 -21.79 6.19 -14.39
N MET A 105 -21.01 6.59 -13.39
CA MET A 105 -21.45 7.56 -12.40
C MET A 105 -21.75 8.93 -13.03
N LYS A 106 -20.94 9.39 -13.99
CA LYS A 106 -21.22 10.59 -14.78
C LYS A 106 -22.52 10.43 -15.59
N LEU A 107 -22.73 9.31 -16.27
CA LEU A 107 -23.94 9.04 -17.07
C LEU A 107 -25.19 8.84 -16.20
N THR A 108 -25.08 8.30 -14.99
CA THR A 108 -26.21 8.17 -14.06
C THR A 108 -26.57 9.52 -13.43
N LYS A 109 -25.57 10.32 -13.07
CA LYS A 109 -25.78 11.62 -12.43
C LYS A 109 -26.20 12.72 -13.41
N PHE A 110 -25.67 12.70 -14.63
CA PHE A 110 -25.94 13.69 -15.67
C PHE A 110 -26.79 13.15 -16.82
N GLY A 111 -27.21 11.88 -16.78
CA GLY A 111 -28.05 11.24 -17.80
C GLY A 111 -29.35 11.97 -18.15
N PRO A 112 -30.10 12.57 -17.20
CA PRO A 112 -31.29 13.34 -17.55
C PRO A 112 -30.98 14.76 -18.08
N GLU A 113 -29.75 15.27 -17.91
CA GLU A 113 -29.34 16.62 -18.32
C GLU A 113 -28.34 16.65 -19.48
N LEU A 114 -27.84 15.50 -19.94
CA LEU A 114 -27.10 15.41 -21.18
C LEU A 114 -28.10 15.48 -22.33
N GLN A 115 -28.61 16.69 -22.58
CA GLN A 115 -29.17 17.06 -23.87
C GLN A 115 -28.09 16.80 -24.90
N VAL A 116 -28.08 15.60 -25.45
CA VAL A 116 -27.55 15.37 -26.78
C VAL A 116 -28.39 16.30 -27.64
N CYS A 117 -27.84 17.47 -27.98
CA CYS A 117 -28.28 18.24 -29.11
C CYS A 117 -27.99 17.39 -30.36
N VAL A 118 -28.79 16.34 -30.57
CA VAL A 118 -29.17 15.96 -31.91
C VAL A 118 -29.90 17.19 -32.40
N LEU A 119 -29.17 18.05 -33.10
CA LEU A 119 -29.80 19.00 -34.00
C LEU A 119 -30.65 18.15 -34.95
N ASP A 120 -31.94 18.04 -34.62
CA ASP A 120 -33.01 17.80 -35.57
C ASP A 120 -32.94 18.90 -36.63
N VAL A 121 -32.05 18.72 -37.60
CA VAL A 121 -32.13 19.38 -38.91
C VAL A 121 -33.15 18.57 -39.72
N PHE A 122 -34.41 18.65 -39.33
CA PHE A 122 -35.55 18.31 -40.17
C PHE A 122 -36.78 19.08 -39.67
N CYS A 123 -36.85 20.35 -40.08
CA CYS A 123 -38.09 21.09 -40.24
C CYS A 123 -37.95 21.92 -41.51
#